data_AF-A0A8H7V2C8-F1
#
_entry.id   AF-A0A8H7V2C8-F1
#
_cell.length_a   1.000
_cell.length_b   1.000
_cell.length_c   1.000
_cell.angle_alpha   90.00
_cell.angle_beta   90.00
_cell.angle_gamma   90.00
#
_symmetry.space_group_name_H-M   'P 1'
#
loop_
_entity.id
_entity.type
_entity.pdbx_description
1 polymer ?
#
loop_
_entity_poly.entity_id
_entity_poly.type
_entity_poly.pdbx_seq_one_letter_code
_entity_poly.pdbx_strand_id
1 'polypeptide(L)'
;MDQPGGIKVVDAEPQAANNNQTASLNANALLNNTLDGFANLSSRFNPFAQKLNKGLGQVRQYAQEKLGTAENVTELPQEYKDLEKRLDALRNVQTNLLKVSRTYGTPGYDYPVQLQDTLYGMTNTVTREIQHLALNNTTPASDRAVAPAAAVEEPKTLLHGLARVASQGAESVGVDEPLGTALFKYATMTEKVADARVRMDHQIVEHFNKPVQTTLNSSIEQALKARRNVQSIRLSLDACKARYRSARPERSEIARLEVEQAEDQFVAAVEEATNLMKAAIENPEPFRNLADLVAAQLQYFKEAQEILSDLAPELDEIQVTQESLYRNSRV
;
A
#
# COMPACT_ATOMS: atom_id res chain seq x y z
N MET A 1 -46.92 -47.76 -37.74
CA MET A 1 -48.16 -47.37 -38.43
C MET A 1 -48.60 -46.04 -37.84
N ASP A 2 -48.55 -45.01 -38.68
CA ASP A 2 -49.23 -43.71 -38.64
C ASP A 2 -49.30 -42.86 -37.35
N GLN A 3 -48.57 -41.75 -37.38
CA GLN A 3 -49.08 -40.41 -37.02
C GLN A 3 -50.12 -39.98 -38.09
N PRO A 4 -51.09 -39.05 -37.85
CA PRO A 4 -50.78 -37.65 -37.45
C PRO A 4 -51.87 -36.78 -36.77
N GLY A 5 -51.43 -35.57 -36.34
CA GLY A 5 -52.21 -34.31 -36.27
C GLY A 5 -53.09 -34.08 -35.04
N GLY A 6 -53.22 -32.90 -34.42
CA GLY A 6 -52.66 -31.57 -34.63
C GLY A 6 -53.29 -30.55 -33.66
N ILE A 7 -52.48 -29.67 -33.06
CA ILE A 7 -52.62 -28.19 -32.86
C ILE A 7 -54.07 -27.65 -32.65
N LYS A 8 -54.48 -26.93 -31.57
CA LYS A 8 -54.15 -25.51 -31.20
C LYS A 8 -54.89 -25.14 -29.86
N VAL A 9 -54.23 -24.56 -28.85
CA VAL A 9 -54.26 -23.14 -28.36
C VAL A 9 -55.65 -22.57 -27.95
N VAL A 10 -55.75 -22.01 -26.74
CA VAL A 10 -56.16 -20.62 -26.38
C VAL A 10 -56.64 -20.53 -24.90
N ASP A 11 -55.79 -19.85 -24.11
CA ASP A 11 -56.02 -18.76 -23.13
C ASP A 11 -57.11 -18.76 -22.02
N ALA A 12 -56.67 -18.16 -20.91
CA ALA A 12 -57.40 -17.26 -19.97
C ALA A 12 -57.89 -17.82 -18.61
N GLU A 13 -57.04 -17.57 -17.60
CA GLU A 13 -57.31 -17.24 -16.17
C GLU A 13 -58.45 -16.18 -15.94
N PRO A 14 -58.80 -15.75 -14.70
CA PRO A 14 -58.75 -16.33 -13.32
C PRO A 14 -60.01 -15.97 -12.44
N GLN A 15 -59.89 -16.16 -11.10
CA GLN A 15 -60.63 -15.53 -9.96
C GLN A 15 -61.98 -16.16 -9.53
N ALA A 16 -62.40 -16.20 -8.25
CA ALA A 16 -61.85 -15.88 -6.92
C ALA A 16 -62.87 -16.32 -5.84
N ALA A 17 -62.42 -16.55 -4.59
CA ALA A 17 -63.06 -16.21 -3.31
C ALA A 17 -62.41 -17.03 -2.17
N ASN A 18 -61.48 -16.49 -1.37
CA ASN A 18 -61.61 -15.52 -0.27
C ASN A 18 -62.04 -16.17 1.07
N ASN A 19 -61.10 -16.24 2.02
CA ASN A 19 -61.38 -16.19 3.46
C ASN A 19 -60.22 -15.50 4.18
N ASN A 20 -60.47 -14.27 4.64
CA ASN A 20 -59.52 -13.37 5.30
C ASN A 20 -59.49 -13.63 6.82
N GLN A 21 -58.29 -13.88 7.37
CA GLN A 21 -57.94 -13.57 8.76
C GLN A 21 -56.74 -12.61 8.74
N THR A 22 -57.01 -11.34 9.03
CA THR A 22 -56.01 -10.28 9.16
C THR A 22 -55.43 -10.27 10.58
N ALA A 23 -54.18 -10.69 10.73
CA ALA A 23 -53.34 -10.33 11.86
C ALA A 23 -52.68 -8.97 11.57
N SER A 24 -53.12 -7.91 12.25
CA SER A 24 -52.52 -6.58 12.17
C SER A 24 -51.22 -6.53 12.98
N LEU A 25 -50.09 -6.39 12.30
CA LEU A 25 -48.80 -6.09 12.90
C LEU A 25 -48.81 -4.64 13.44
N ASN A 26 -48.66 -4.49 14.76
CA ASN A 26 -48.69 -3.18 15.42
C ASN A 26 -47.32 -2.50 15.34
N ALA A 27 -47.14 -1.63 14.34
CA ALA A 27 -45.90 -0.89 14.08
C ALA A 27 -45.48 0.07 15.21
N ASN A 28 -46.39 0.42 16.12
CA ASN A 28 -46.08 1.30 17.27
C ASN A 28 -45.31 0.59 18.40
N ALA A 29 -45.33 -0.75 18.45
CA ALA A 29 -44.58 -1.50 19.47
C ALA A 29 -43.07 -1.61 19.16
N LEU A 30 -42.69 -1.53 17.88
CA LEU A 30 -41.30 -1.57 17.42
C LEU A 30 -40.57 -0.22 17.57
N LEU A 31 -41.30 0.89 17.55
CA LEU A 31 -40.74 2.24 17.71
C LEU A 31 -40.49 2.62 19.17
N ASN A 32 -41.28 2.12 20.12
CA ASN A 32 -41.08 2.43 21.55
C ASN A 32 -39.88 1.68 22.16
N ASN A 33 -39.62 0.43 21.76
CA ASN A 33 -38.48 -0.34 22.27
C ASN A 33 -37.11 0.10 21.68
N THR A 34 -37.09 0.84 20.58
CA THR A 34 -35.85 1.39 20.00
C THR A 34 -35.44 2.73 20.59
N LEU A 35 -36.37 3.45 21.25
CA LEU A 35 -36.09 4.72 21.93
C LEU A 35 -35.43 4.53 23.31
N ASP A 36 -35.86 3.51 24.08
CA ASP A 36 -35.29 3.21 25.41
C ASP A 36 -33.85 2.67 25.35
N GLY A 37 -33.48 2.03 24.24
CA GLY A 37 -32.10 1.60 23.97
C GLY A 37 -31.16 2.78 23.67
N PHE A 38 -31.68 3.87 23.11
CA PHE A 38 -30.91 5.08 22.78
C PHE A 38 -30.75 6.01 23.99
N ALA A 39 -31.77 6.08 24.86
CA ALA A 39 -31.72 6.85 26.10
C ALA A 39 -30.65 6.33 27.07
N ASN A 40 -30.48 5.01 27.20
CA ASN A 40 -29.46 4.39 28.05
C ASN A 40 -28.03 4.44 27.47
N LEU A 41 -27.89 4.69 26.17
CA LEU A 41 -26.60 4.93 25.53
C LEU A 41 -26.09 6.35 25.85
N SER A 42 -27.00 7.33 25.97
CA SER A 42 -26.67 8.74 26.23
C SER A 42 -26.13 9.02 27.64
N SER A 43 -26.58 8.26 28.65
CA SER A 43 -26.18 8.45 30.06
C SER A 43 -24.78 7.91 30.39
N ARG A 44 -24.13 7.19 29.46
CA ARG A 44 -22.74 6.70 29.59
C ARG A 44 -21.68 7.58 28.93
N PHE A 45 -22.05 8.72 28.32
CA PHE A 45 -21.13 9.65 27.64
C PHE A 45 -20.63 10.84 28.49
N ASN A 46 -20.67 10.74 29.81
CA ASN A 46 -20.24 11.83 30.70
C ASN A 46 -18.72 12.17 30.71
N PRO A 47 -17.76 11.27 30.41
CA PRO A 47 -16.33 11.64 30.35
C PRO A 47 -15.86 12.16 28.97
N PHE A 48 -16.69 12.08 27.94
CA PHE A 48 -16.36 12.58 26.59
C PHE A 48 -16.72 14.06 26.40
N ALA A 49 -17.83 14.51 27.00
CA ALA A 49 -18.30 15.90 26.92
C ALA A 49 -17.35 16.92 27.58
N GLN A 50 -16.66 16.54 28.67
CA GLN A 50 -15.67 17.41 29.31
C GLN A 50 -14.40 17.62 28.47
N LYS A 51 -14.06 16.66 27.59
CA LYS A 51 -12.95 16.79 26.61
C LYS A 51 -13.39 17.57 25.37
N LEU A 52 -14.66 17.48 24.98
CA LEU A 52 -15.24 18.25 23.87
C LEU A 52 -15.28 19.75 24.15
N ASN A 53 -15.57 20.16 25.40
CA ASN A 53 -15.59 21.58 25.79
C ASN A 53 -14.22 22.26 25.74
N LYS A 54 -13.12 21.52 25.98
CA LYS A 54 -11.75 22.07 25.82
C LYS A 54 -11.33 22.17 24.35
N GLY A 55 -11.81 21.27 23.49
CA GLY A 55 -11.52 21.29 22.05
C GLY A 55 -12.29 22.36 21.26
N LEU A 56 -13.55 22.64 21.62
CA LEU A 56 -14.37 23.64 20.91
C LEU A 56 -13.92 25.09 21.13
N GLY A 57 -13.37 25.41 22.31
CA GLY A 57 -12.76 26.72 22.57
C GLY A 57 -11.51 26.97 21.73
N GLN A 58 -10.70 25.93 21.52
CA GLN A 58 -9.51 25.99 20.66
C GLN A 58 -9.87 26.15 19.17
N VAL A 59 -10.93 25.48 18.71
CA VAL A 59 -11.42 25.59 17.32
C VAL A 59 -12.01 26.97 17.02
N ARG A 60 -12.73 27.57 17.98
CA ARG A 60 -13.27 28.94 17.83
C ARG A 60 -12.15 29.99 17.77
N GLN A 61 -11.09 29.83 18.55
CA GLN A 61 -9.90 30.69 18.48
C GLN A 61 -9.16 30.50 17.15
N TYR A 62 -8.97 29.26 16.69
CA TYR A 62 -8.35 28.96 15.39
C TYR A 62 -9.11 29.57 14.20
N ALA A 63 -10.45 29.56 14.23
CA ALA A 63 -11.28 30.19 13.21
C ALA A 63 -11.24 31.72 13.28
N GLN A 64 -11.15 32.29 14.48
CA GLN A 64 -11.05 33.74 14.70
C GLN A 64 -9.67 34.28 14.28
N GLU A 65 -8.60 33.50 14.46
CA GLU A 65 -7.22 33.79 14.01
C GLU A 65 -7.07 33.77 12.48
N LYS A 66 -7.85 32.93 11.78
CA LYS A 66 -7.83 32.85 10.30
C LYS A 66 -8.67 33.94 9.63
N LEU A 67 -9.57 34.61 10.34
CA LEU A 67 -10.59 35.51 9.77
C LEU A 67 -10.57 36.96 10.27
N GLY A 68 -9.86 37.31 11.35
CA GLY A 68 -9.85 38.71 11.77
C GLY A 68 -8.81 39.06 12.83
N THR A 69 -7.90 39.99 12.45
CA THR A 69 -7.05 40.80 13.35
C THR A 69 -6.06 40.03 14.22
N ALA A 70 -4.98 39.52 13.60
CA ALA A 70 -3.84 38.90 14.27
C ALA A 70 -2.74 39.93 14.60
N GLU A 71 -2.92 40.73 15.66
CA GLU A 71 -1.87 41.64 16.19
C GLU A 71 -1.18 41.07 17.46
N ASN A 72 -1.61 39.89 17.93
CA ASN A 72 -1.18 39.33 19.21
C ASN A 72 -0.86 37.82 19.15
N VAL A 73 -0.30 37.35 18.03
CA VAL A 73 0.11 35.94 17.90
C VAL A 73 1.54 35.80 18.42
N THR A 74 1.78 34.86 19.33
CA THR A 74 3.15 34.55 19.76
C THR A 74 3.96 34.05 18.56
N GLU A 75 4.95 34.84 18.13
CA GLU A 75 5.77 34.49 16.97
C GLU A 75 6.77 33.39 17.30
N LEU A 76 6.89 32.42 16.38
CA LEU A 76 7.94 31.41 16.44
C LEU A 76 9.25 31.97 15.87
N PRO A 77 10.41 31.62 16.45
CA PRO A 77 11.72 31.99 15.93
C PRO A 77 11.88 31.61 14.46
N GLN A 78 12.61 32.43 13.70
CA GLN A 78 12.81 32.18 12.27
C GLN A 78 13.54 30.85 12.01
N GLU A 79 14.54 30.51 12.83
CA GLU A 79 15.25 29.23 12.76
C GLU A 79 14.31 28.03 12.91
N TYR A 80 13.34 28.12 13.81
CA TYR A 80 12.32 27.08 14.00
C TYR A 80 11.50 26.88 12.72
N LYS A 81 11.00 27.96 12.13
CA LYS A 81 10.20 27.92 10.88
C LYS A 81 11.00 27.34 9.72
N ASP A 82 12.30 27.62 9.64
CA ASP A 82 13.14 27.08 8.57
C ASP A 82 13.44 25.59 8.78
N LEU A 83 13.58 25.13 10.02
CA LEU A 83 13.64 23.70 10.35
C LEU A 83 12.33 22.98 10.00
N GLU A 84 11.17 23.58 10.28
CA GLU A 84 9.87 23.02 9.91
C GLU A 84 9.78 22.79 8.39
N LYS A 85 10.14 23.80 7.59
CA LYS A 85 10.14 23.70 6.12
C LYS A 85 11.05 22.58 5.63
N ARG A 86 12.25 22.46 6.20
CA ARG A 86 13.22 21.42 5.82
C ARG A 86 12.72 20.03 6.20
N LEU A 87 12.16 19.87 7.40
CA LEU A 87 11.57 18.59 7.83
C LEU A 87 10.39 18.19 6.93
N ASP A 88 9.51 19.14 6.59
CA ASP A 88 8.36 18.88 5.71
C ASP A 88 8.82 18.48 4.30
N ALA A 89 9.84 19.15 3.76
CA ALA A 89 10.45 18.75 2.50
C ALA A 89 11.05 17.34 2.57
N LEU A 90 11.83 17.03 3.62
CA LEU A 90 12.43 15.71 3.83
C LEU A 90 11.37 14.61 3.90
N ARG A 91 10.33 14.82 4.71
CA ARG A 91 9.20 13.89 4.83
C ARG A 91 8.51 13.67 3.49
N ASN A 92 8.22 14.74 2.75
CA ASN A 92 7.54 14.65 1.47
C ASN A 92 8.36 13.86 0.45
N VAL A 93 9.67 14.13 0.37
CA VAL A 93 10.58 13.39 -0.51
C VAL A 93 10.61 11.91 -0.15
N GLN A 94 10.83 11.56 1.11
CA GLN A 94 10.86 10.16 1.55
C GLN A 94 9.53 9.43 1.33
N THR A 95 8.40 10.11 1.60
CA THR A 95 7.06 9.54 1.39
C THR A 95 6.79 9.29 -0.09
N ASN A 96 7.14 10.26 -0.95
CA ASN A 96 6.91 10.15 -2.39
C ASN A 96 7.81 9.09 -3.02
N LEU A 97 9.08 9.01 -2.62
CA LEU A 97 9.99 7.95 -3.05
C LEU A 97 9.45 6.58 -2.61
N LEU A 98 9.08 6.43 -1.34
CA LEU A 98 8.54 5.18 -0.81
C LEU A 98 7.24 4.77 -1.50
N LYS A 99 6.38 5.73 -1.86
CA LYS A 99 5.13 5.45 -2.60
C LYS A 99 5.40 4.77 -3.93
N VAL A 100 6.42 5.21 -4.67
CA VAL A 100 6.80 4.62 -5.95
C VAL A 100 7.56 3.32 -5.72
N SER A 101 8.57 3.31 -4.86
CA SER A 101 9.43 2.13 -4.67
C SER A 101 8.72 0.96 -3.98
N ARG A 102 7.59 1.18 -3.31
CA ARG A 102 6.74 0.09 -2.80
C ARG A 102 6.24 -0.85 -3.89
N THR A 103 6.17 -0.43 -5.15
CA THR A 103 5.76 -1.32 -6.25
C THR A 103 6.71 -2.50 -6.43
N TYR A 104 8.01 -2.33 -6.13
CA TYR A 104 9.00 -3.41 -6.13
C TYR A 104 8.64 -4.56 -5.16
N GLY A 105 7.82 -4.29 -4.13
CA GLY A 105 7.34 -5.32 -3.21
C GLY A 105 6.10 -6.09 -3.70
N THR A 106 5.48 -5.67 -4.80
CA THR A 106 4.29 -6.33 -5.35
C THR A 106 4.70 -7.21 -6.53
N PRO A 107 4.63 -8.55 -6.44
CA PRO A 107 4.95 -9.42 -7.57
C PRO A 107 4.12 -9.05 -8.82
N GLY A 108 4.78 -8.93 -9.98
CA GLY A 108 4.10 -8.66 -11.26
C GLY A 108 3.67 -7.21 -11.52
N TYR A 109 4.21 -6.22 -10.80
CA TYR A 109 3.93 -4.80 -11.08
C TYR A 109 4.33 -4.35 -12.50
N ASP A 110 5.26 -5.05 -13.12
CA ASP A 110 5.76 -4.82 -14.47
C ASP A 110 4.98 -5.62 -15.54
N TYR A 111 4.09 -6.53 -15.12
CA TYR A 111 3.32 -7.39 -16.02
C TYR A 111 1.82 -7.44 -15.65
N PRO A 112 1.06 -6.36 -15.95
CA PRO A 112 -0.33 -6.20 -15.48
C PRO A 112 -1.36 -7.12 -16.14
N VAL A 113 -0.98 -7.91 -17.16
CA VAL A 113 -1.91 -8.75 -17.94
C VAL A 113 -2.28 -10.08 -17.25
N GLN A 114 -1.59 -10.46 -16.17
CA GLN A 114 -1.73 -11.80 -15.58
C GLN A 114 -2.81 -11.99 -14.52
N LEU A 115 -3.65 -10.99 -14.23
CA LEU A 115 -4.84 -11.25 -13.40
C LEU A 115 -5.81 -12.24 -14.05
N GLN A 116 -5.74 -12.46 -15.37
CA GLN A 116 -6.62 -13.40 -16.10
C GLN A 116 -5.98 -14.79 -16.29
N ASP A 117 -4.68 -14.87 -16.56
CA ASP A 117 -3.97 -16.16 -16.79
C ASP A 117 -3.74 -16.98 -15.51
N THR A 118 -3.85 -16.36 -14.34
CA THR A 118 -3.72 -17.04 -13.05
C THR A 118 -4.83 -18.09 -12.84
N LEU A 119 -5.99 -17.95 -13.48
CA LEU A 119 -7.08 -18.93 -13.40
C LEU A 119 -6.84 -20.19 -14.24
N TYR A 120 -6.19 -20.08 -15.40
CA TYR A 120 -5.88 -21.24 -16.24
C TYR A 120 -4.75 -22.12 -15.68
N GLY A 121 -3.83 -21.53 -14.91
CA GLY A 121 -2.80 -22.27 -14.17
C GLY A 121 -3.35 -23.00 -12.92
N MET A 122 -4.33 -22.41 -12.24
CA MET A 122 -4.93 -23.02 -11.04
C MET A 122 -5.73 -24.30 -11.34
N THR A 123 -6.41 -24.39 -12.49
CA THR A 123 -7.23 -25.58 -12.82
C THR A 123 -6.39 -26.82 -13.13
N ASN A 124 -5.22 -26.66 -13.74
CA ASN A 124 -4.37 -27.80 -14.11
C ASN A 124 -3.57 -28.37 -12.93
N THR A 125 -3.27 -27.56 -11.91
CA THR A 125 -2.56 -28.01 -10.70
C THR A 125 -3.52 -28.65 -9.70
N VAL A 126 -4.72 -28.08 -9.50
CA VAL A 126 -5.75 -28.66 -8.62
C VAL A 126 -6.29 -29.99 -9.17
N THR A 127 -6.40 -30.13 -10.49
CA THR A 127 -6.81 -31.41 -11.12
C THR A 127 -5.78 -32.52 -10.88
N ARG A 128 -4.47 -32.20 -10.88
CA ARG A 128 -3.41 -33.17 -10.58
C ARG A 128 -3.40 -33.59 -9.12
N GLU A 129 -3.61 -32.67 -8.18
CA GLU A 129 -3.70 -32.99 -6.74
C GLU A 129 -4.91 -33.87 -6.42
N ILE A 130 -6.09 -33.57 -6.99
CA ILE A 130 -7.29 -34.39 -6.80
C ILE A 130 -7.13 -35.78 -7.42
N GLN A 131 -6.46 -35.88 -8.58
CA GLN A 131 -6.18 -37.15 -9.23
C GLN A 131 -5.16 -38.00 -8.44
N HIS A 132 -4.15 -37.38 -7.83
CA HIS A 132 -3.22 -38.07 -6.93
C HIS A 132 -3.85 -38.50 -5.59
N LEU A 133 -4.80 -37.73 -5.05
CA LEU A 133 -5.56 -38.11 -3.86
C LEU A 133 -6.59 -39.21 -4.15
N ALA A 134 -7.17 -39.24 -5.35
CA ALA A 134 -8.11 -40.29 -5.77
C ALA A 134 -7.42 -41.64 -6.05
N LEU A 135 -6.17 -41.63 -6.50
CA LEU A 135 -5.41 -42.85 -6.84
C LEU A 135 -4.66 -43.47 -5.64
N ASN A 136 -4.38 -42.70 -4.57
CA ASN A 136 -3.54 -43.15 -3.44
C ASN A 136 -4.31 -43.54 -2.16
N ASN A 137 -5.62 -43.80 -2.24
CA ASN A 137 -6.44 -44.16 -1.08
C ASN A 137 -6.29 -45.61 -0.56
N THR A 138 -5.19 -46.32 -0.87
CA THR A 138 -4.97 -47.71 -0.45
C THR A 138 -3.70 -47.99 0.37
N THR A 139 -3.06 -46.99 0.98
CA THR A 139 -1.92 -47.23 1.90
C THR A 139 -2.11 -46.58 3.27
N PRO A 140 -1.90 -47.33 4.38
CA PRO A 140 -2.18 -46.86 5.74
C PRO A 140 -1.22 -45.77 6.20
N ALA A 141 -1.75 -44.91 7.07
CA ALA A 141 -1.29 -43.58 7.40
C ALA A 141 -0.12 -43.51 8.42
N SER A 142 1.06 -44.03 8.10
CA SER A 142 2.26 -43.84 8.95
C SER A 142 3.44 -43.12 8.31
N ASP A 143 3.41 -42.79 7.01
CA ASP A 143 4.49 -42.05 6.32
C ASP A 143 4.03 -40.70 5.70
N ARG A 144 2.96 -40.10 6.21
CA ARG A 144 2.57 -38.73 5.82
C ARG A 144 3.36 -37.68 6.60
N ALA A 145 4.64 -37.53 6.25
CA ALA A 145 5.44 -36.40 6.69
C ALA A 145 6.48 -35.97 5.64
N VAL A 146 6.04 -35.76 4.40
CA VAL A 146 6.66 -34.76 3.51
C VAL A 146 5.53 -34.07 2.77
N ALA A 147 5.13 -32.89 3.26
CA ALA A 147 4.33 -31.98 2.45
C ALA A 147 5.13 -31.70 1.17
N PRO A 148 4.57 -31.84 -0.05
CA PRO A 148 5.23 -31.29 -1.22
C PRO A 148 5.32 -29.78 -0.96
N ALA A 149 6.55 -29.25 -1.04
CA ALA A 149 6.80 -27.82 -0.92
C ALA A 149 5.74 -27.08 -1.73
N ALA A 150 5.07 -26.10 -1.11
CA ALA A 150 4.21 -25.17 -1.83
C ALA A 150 4.96 -24.80 -3.10
N ALA A 151 4.41 -25.18 -4.27
CA ALA A 151 5.02 -24.90 -5.56
C ALA A 151 5.42 -23.42 -5.49
N VAL A 152 6.73 -23.16 -5.53
CA VAL A 152 7.27 -21.81 -5.46
C VAL A 152 6.53 -21.06 -6.54
N GLU A 153 5.60 -20.17 -6.17
CA GLU A 153 4.90 -19.37 -7.13
C GLU A 153 5.98 -18.51 -7.78
N GLU A 154 6.46 -18.94 -8.95
CA GLU A 154 7.53 -18.25 -9.65
C GLU A 154 7.09 -16.79 -9.81
N PRO A 155 7.92 -15.83 -9.36
CA PRO A 155 7.58 -14.43 -9.40
C PRO A 155 7.43 -14.01 -10.87
N LYS A 156 6.20 -13.77 -11.29
CA LYS A 156 5.86 -13.55 -12.70
C LYS A 156 6.15 -12.11 -13.12
N THR A 157 7.44 -11.78 -13.26
CA THR A 157 7.86 -10.55 -13.92
C THR A 157 7.58 -10.63 -15.42
N LEU A 158 7.61 -9.50 -16.12
CA LEU A 158 7.43 -9.48 -17.58
C LEU A 158 8.42 -10.40 -18.30
N LEU A 159 9.67 -10.42 -17.83
CA LEU A 159 10.73 -11.24 -18.41
C LEU A 159 10.48 -12.74 -18.22
N HIS A 160 9.97 -13.17 -17.05
CA HIS A 160 9.51 -14.54 -16.86
C HIS A 160 8.37 -14.89 -17.83
N GLY A 161 7.44 -13.96 -18.05
CA GLY A 161 6.37 -14.12 -19.04
C GLY A 161 6.89 -14.35 -20.46
N LEU A 162 7.86 -13.53 -20.90
CA LEU A 162 8.51 -13.67 -22.19
C LEU A 162 9.29 -14.98 -22.32
N ALA A 163 10.05 -15.35 -21.30
CA ALA A 163 10.80 -16.60 -21.27
C ALA A 163 9.86 -17.81 -21.41
N ARG A 164 8.74 -17.81 -20.69
CA ARG A 164 7.72 -18.87 -20.78
C ARG A 164 7.12 -18.99 -22.19
N VAL A 165 6.73 -17.88 -22.81
CA VAL A 165 6.17 -17.89 -24.17
C VAL A 165 7.20 -18.36 -25.18
N ALA A 166 8.46 -17.92 -25.06
CA ALA A 166 9.53 -18.35 -25.95
C ALA A 166 9.86 -19.85 -25.79
N SER A 167 9.86 -20.36 -24.56
CA SER A 167 10.06 -21.79 -24.26
C SER A 167 8.96 -22.64 -24.89
N GLN A 168 7.69 -22.29 -24.68
CA GLN A 168 6.56 -22.98 -25.33
C GLN A 168 6.61 -22.86 -26.86
N GLY A 169 6.99 -21.69 -27.36
CA GLY A 169 7.22 -21.45 -28.78
C GLY A 169 8.28 -22.39 -29.35
N ALA A 170 9.42 -22.55 -28.67
CA ALA A 170 10.50 -23.43 -29.08
C ALA A 170 10.06 -24.90 -29.20
N GLU A 171 9.28 -25.39 -28.23
CA GLU A 171 8.70 -26.74 -28.27
C GLU A 171 7.73 -26.90 -29.44
N SER A 172 6.88 -25.89 -29.67
CA SER A 172 5.86 -25.94 -30.75
C SER A 172 6.45 -25.85 -32.15
N VAL A 173 7.53 -25.07 -32.32
CA VAL A 173 8.25 -24.91 -33.60
C VAL A 173 9.15 -26.13 -33.85
N GLY A 174 9.62 -26.78 -32.79
CA GLY A 174 10.61 -27.86 -32.84
C GLY A 174 12.00 -27.32 -32.54
N VAL A 175 12.66 -27.86 -31.51
CA VAL A 175 13.97 -27.36 -31.04
C VAL A 175 15.08 -27.57 -32.07
N ASP A 176 14.91 -28.54 -32.96
CA ASP A 176 15.83 -28.83 -34.07
C ASP A 176 15.73 -27.81 -35.21
N GLU A 177 14.62 -27.06 -35.29
CA GLU A 177 14.49 -25.96 -36.24
C GLU A 177 15.29 -24.74 -35.76
N PRO A 178 15.93 -23.96 -36.66
CA PRO A 178 16.74 -22.81 -36.28
C PRO A 178 15.99 -21.78 -35.42
N LEU A 179 14.72 -21.53 -35.73
CA LEU A 179 13.86 -20.65 -34.95
C LEU A 179 13.56 -21.23 -33.56
N GLY A 180 13.32 -22.55 -33.46
CA GLY A 180 13.11 -23.21 -32.18
C GLY A 180 14.35 -23.17 -31.28
N THR A 181 15.53 -23.41 -31.85
CA THR A 181 16.81 -23.24 -31.15
C THR A 181 17.00 -21.79 -30.65
N ALA A 182 16.74 -20.78 -31.49
CA ALA A 182 16.84 -19.37 -31.11
C ALA A 182 15.87 -19.01 -29.96
N LEU A 183 14.61 -19.46 -30.05
CA LEU A 183 13.60 -19.25 -29.02
C LEU A 183 13.99 -19.92 -27.69
N PHE A 184 14.53 -21.13 -27.74
CA PHE A 184 15.00 -21.85 -26.55
C PHE A 184 16.16 -21.13 -25.85
N LYS A 185 17.15 -20.66 -26.62
CA LYS A 185 18.28 -19.85 -26.09
C LYS A 185 17.78 -18.55 -25.48
N TYR A 186 16.90 -17.82 -26.19
CA TYR A 186 16.29 -16.60 -25.68
C TYR A 186 15.52 -16.83 -24.39
N ALA A 187 14.70 -17.89 -24.32
CA ALA A 187 13.95 -18.23 -23.12
C ALA A 187 14.87 -18.45 -21.90
N THR A 188 15.88 -19.31 -22.06
CA THR A 188 16.81 -19.69 -20.99
C THR A 188 17.60 -18.51 -20.45
N MET A 189 18.08 -17.62 -21.33
CA MET A 189 18.85 -16.46 -20.89
C MET A 189 17.96 -15.36 -20.31
N THR A 190 16.76 -15.14 -20.89
CA THR A 190 15.80 -14.16 -20.38
C THR A 190 15.30 -14.55 -18.98
N GLU A 191 15.12 -15.84 -18.70
CA GLU A 191 14.77 -16.34 -17.36
C GLU A 191 15.82 -15.93 -16.30
N LYS A 192 17.12 -16.07 -16.61
CA LYS A 192 18.19 -15.62 -15.71
C LYS A 192 18.15 -14.12 -15.44
N VAL A 193 17.87 -13.30 -16.48
CA VAL A 193 17.70 -11.85 -16.31
C VAL A 193 16.47 -11.56 -15.43
N ALA A 194 15.41 -12.34 -15.59
CA ALA A 194 14.20 -12.23 -14.80
C ALA A 194 14.45 -12.55 -13.32
N ASP A 195 15.24 -13.59 -13.01
CA ASP A 195 15.68 -13.91 -11.65
C ASP A 195 16.54 -12.80 -11.04
N ALA A 196 17.45 -12.23 -11.83
CA ALA A 196 18.26 -11.07 -11.41
C ALA A 196 17.37 -9.89 -11.04
N ARG A 197 16.27 -9.68 -11.77
CA ARG A 197 15.30 -8.64 -11.46
C ARG A 197 14.60 -8.88 -10.13
N VAL A 198 14.17 -10.11 -9.85
CA VAL A 198 13.54 -10.48 -8.58
C VAL A 198 14.49 -10.24 -7.40
N ARG A 199 15.78 -10.58 -7.56
CA ARG A 199 16.80 -10.28 -6.56
C ARG A 199 16.94 -8.78 -6.32
N MET A 200 16.95 -7.97 -7.38
CA MET A 200 16.95 -6.50 -7.27
C MET A 200 15.76 -6.01 -6.46
N ASP A 201 14.56 -6.47 -6.80
CA ASP A 201 13.32 -6.07 -6.15
C ASP A 201 13.35 -6.41 -4.66
N HIS A 202 13.83 -7.60 -4.29
CA HIS A 202 14.05 -8.00 -2.90
C HIS A 202 15.04 -7.09 -2.17
N GLN A 203 16.19 -6.80 -2.78
CA GLN A 203 17.21 -5.90 -2.21
C GLN A 203 16.66 -4.49 -1.97
N ILE A 204 15.89 -3.95 -2.93
CA ILE A 204 15.24 -2.63 -2.78
C ILE A 204 14.21 -2.67 -1.65
N VAL A 205 13.40 -3.72 -1.54
CA VAL A 205 12.42 -3.84 -0.46
C VAL A 205 13.11 -3.88 0.90
N GLU A 206 14.18 -4.67 1.02
CA GLU A 206 14.86 -4.89 2.28
C GLU A 206 15.72 -3.70 2.73
N HIS A 207 16.51 -3.12 1.82
CA HIS A 207 17.54 -2.13 2.15
C HIS A 207 17.12 -0.69 1.84
N PHE A 208 16.05 -0.47 1.07
CA PHE A 208 15.52 0.88 0.82
C PHE A 208 14.14 1.07 1.44
N ASN A 209 13.14 0.24 1.07
CA ASN A 209 11.75 0.48 1.48
C ASN A 209 11.57 0.35 3.00
N LYS A 210 12.06 -0.73 3.61
CA LYS A 210 11.92 -0.95 5.07
C LYS A 210 12.63 0.17 5.88
N PRO A 211 13.91 0.53 5.63
CA PRO A 211 14.58 1.60 6.38
C PRO A 211 13.95 2.98 6.21
N VAL A 212 13.49 3.33 4.99
CA VAL A 212 12.77 4.59 4.76
C VAL A 212 11.46 4.62 5.55
N GLN A 213 10.72 3.50 5.56
CA GLN A 213 9.50 3.40 6.35
C GLN A 213 9.76 3.52 7.86
N THR A 214 10.82 2.89 8.36
CA THR A 214 11.24 3.02 9.77
C THR A 214 11.59 4.47 10.11
N THR A 215 12.35 5.16 9.26
CA THR A 215 12.71 6.58 9.47
C THR A 215 11.48 7.49 9.52
N LEU A 216 10.54 7.28 8.59
CA LEU A 216 9.27 8.02 8.56
C LEU A 216 8.45 7.82 9.84
N ASN A 217 8.36 6.58 10.34
CA ASN A 217 7.56 6.21 11.50
C ASN A 217 8.25 6.49 12.85
N SER A 218 9.54 6.83 12.85
CA SER A 218 10.33 7.08 14.07
C SER A 218 10.71 8.55 14.18
N SER A 219 11.91 8.94 13.73
CA SER A 219 12.46 10.28 13.93
C SER A 219 11.57 11.38 13.32
N ILE A 220 11.02 11.15 12.12
CA ILE A 220 10.16 12.13 11.47
C ILE A 220 8.82 12.26 12.20
N GLU A 221 8.14 11.16 12.53
CA GLU A 221 6.86 11.24 13.27
C GLU A 221 7.03 11.82 14.68
N GLN A 222 8.14 11.53 15.37
CA GLN A 222 8.47 12.16 16.65
C GLN A 222 8.62 13.67 16.52
N ALA A 223 9.36 14.15 15.52
CA ALA A 223 9.50 15.58 15.26
C ALA A 223 8.15 16.24 14.89
N LEU A 224 7.30 15.56 14.10
CA LEU A 224 5.95 16.05 13.79
C LEU A 224 5.06 16.14 15.03
N LYS A 225 5.13 15.14 15.94
CA LYS A 225 4.40 15.17 17.21
C LYS A 225 4.85 16.34 18.08
N ALA A 226 6.15 16.58 18.18
CA ALA A 226 6.69 17.72 18.93
C ALA A 226 6.24 19.07 18.34
N ARG A 227 6.22 19.21 17.00
CA ARG A 227 5.64 20.39 16.34
C ARG A 227 4.17 20.62 16.67
N ARG A 228 3.34 19.55 16.62
CA ARG A 228 1.92 19.65 17.03
C ARG A 228 1.79 20.07 18.49
N ASN A 229 2.69 19.60 19.37
CA ASN A 229 2.73 20.01 20.77
C ASN A 229 3.05 21.51 20.93
N VAL A 230 4.06 22.02 20.22
CA VAL A 230 4.40 23.46 20.20
C VAL A 230 3.20 24.31 19.81
N GLN A 231 2.47 23.93 18.76
CA GLN A 231 1.27 24.66 18.32
C GLN A 231 0.18 24.65 19.40
N SER A 232 -0.03 23.52 20.07
CA SER A 232 -0.99 23.39 21.17
C SER A 232 -0.62 24.26 22.37
N ILE A 233 0.65 24.26 22.76
CA ILE A 233 1.14 25.05 23.90
C ILE A 233 1.13 26.55 23.56
N ARG A 234 1.48 26.93 22.33
CA ARG A 234 1.35 28.32 21.86
C ARG A 234 -0.06 28.85 22.05
N LEU A 235 -1.07 28.09 21.60
CA LEU A 235 -2.48 28.48 21.75
C LEU A 235 -2.87 28.59 23.24
N SER A 236 -2.35 27.71 24.09
CA SER A 236 -2.57 27.80 25.54
C SER A 236 -1.95 29.06 26.14
N LEU A 237 -0.74 29.42 25.71
CA LEU A 237 -0.04 30.63 26.14
C LEU A 237 -0.80 31.88 25.69
N ASP A 238 -1.26 31.93 24.44
CA ASP A 238 -2.05 33.04 23.91
C ASP A 238 -3.37 33.20 24.70
N ALA A 239 -4.01 32.07 25.07
CA ALA A 239 -5.19 32.07 25.94
C ALA A 239 -4.90 32.56 27.37
N CYS A 240 -3.77 32.15 27.97
CA CYS A 240 -3.33 32.66 29.28
C CYS A 240 -3.08 34.18 29.23
N LYS A 241 -2.37 34.66 28.19
CA LYS A 241 -2.09 36.10 27.99
C LYS A 241 -3.38 36.90 27.82
N ALA A 242 -4.34 36.38 27.06
CA ALA A 242 -5.65 37.01 26.91
C ALA A 242 -6.42 37.07 28.25
N ARG A 243 -6.41 35.99 29.04
CA ARG A 243 -7.01 35.95 30.38
C ARG A 243 -6.38 36.99 31.30
N TYR A 244 -5.05 37.07 31.35
CA TYR A 244 -4.31 38.04 32.15
C TYR A 244 -4.67 39.49 31.81
N ARG A 245 -4.73 39.84 30.51
CA ARG A 245 -5.14 41.19 30.07
C ARG A 245 -6.56 41.57 30.50
N SER A 246 -7.45 40.58 30.64
CA SER A 246 -8.84 40.77 31.06
C SER A 246 -9.08 40.57 32.56
N ALA A 247 -8.03 40.24 33.34
CA ALA A 247 -8.16 39.87 34.74
C ALA A 247 -8.47 41.09 35.62
N ARG A 248 -9.35 40.89 36.60
CA ARG A 248 -9.59 41.88 37.67
C ARG A 248 -8.38 41.94 38.62
N PRO A 249 -8.13 43.08 39.30
CA PRO A 249 -6.98 43.25 40.20
C PRO A 249 -6.83 42.13 41.24
N GLU A 250 -7.94 41.64 41.80
CA GLU A 250 -7.98 40.56 42.81
C GLU A 250 -7.49 39.20 42.28
N ARG A 251 -7.54 38.96 40.97
CA ARG A 251 -7.09 37.72 40.31
C ARG A 251 -5.85 37.93 39.43
N SER A 252 -5.29 39.14 39.44
CA SER A 252 -4.17 39.52 38.58
C SER A 252 -2.92 38.68 38.87
N GLU A 253 -2.59 38.46 40.15
CA GLU A 253 -1.41 37.67 40.53
C GLU A 253 -1.52 36.20 40.11
N ILE A 254 -2.70 35.60 40.23
CA ILE A 254 -2.93 34.20 39.81
C ILE A 254 -2.80 34.10 38.28
N ALA A 255 -3.42 35.03 37.55
CA ALA A 255 -3.35 35.05 36.09
C ALA A 255 -1.92 35.33 35.59
N ARG A 256 -1.11 36.09 36.34
CA ARG A 256 0.31 36.32 36.05
C ARG A 256 1.12 35.04 36.17
N LEU A 257 0.95 34.29 37.25
CA LEU A 257 1.64 33.01 37.45
C LEU A 257 1.24 31.97 36.38
N GLU A 258 -0.02 31.96 35.95
CA GLU A 258 -0.48 31.10 34.85
C GLU A 258 0.18 31.44 33.50
N VAL A 259 0.47 32.72 33.25
CA VAL A 259 1.21 33.16 32.05
C VAL A 259 2.66 32.72 32.14
N GLU A 260 3.33 32.99 33.26
CA GLU A 260 4.74 32.59 33.48
C GLU A 260 4.93 31.09 33.28
N GLN A 261 4.07 30.27 33.90
CA GLN A 261 4.11 28.82 33.73
C GLN A 261 3.89 28.38 32.26
N ALA A 262 3.00 29.07 31.54
CA ALA A 262 2.74 28.76 30.13
C ALA A 262 3.89 29.21 29.22
N GLU A 263 4.62 30.27 29.57
CA GLU A 263 5.82 30.73 28.86
C GLU A 263 6.96 29.72 29.00
N ASP A 264 7.21 29.23 30.21
CA ASP A 264 8.23 28.19 30.46
C ASP A 264 7.93 26.91 29.67
N GLN A 265 6.67 26.46 29.68
CA GLN A 265 6.25 25.30 28.90
C GLN A 265 6.41 25.51 27.39
N PHE A 266 6.14 26.73 26.91
CA PHE A 266 6.30 27.06 25.50
C PHE A 266 7.78 27.03 25.08
N VAL A 267 8.67 27.63 25.88
CA VAL A 267 10.11 27.59 25.63
C VAL A 267 10.62 26.15 25.61
N ALA A 268 10.29 25.35 26.62
CA ALA A 268 10.69 23.95 26.70
C ALA A 268 10.19 23.14 25.48
N ALA A 269 8.93 23.34 25.05
CA ALA A 269 8.39 22.64 23.90
C ALA A 269 9.06 23.05 22.58
N VAL A 270 9.40 24.34 22.41
CA VAL A 270 10.10 24.84 21.23
C VAL A 270 11.52 24.28 21.16
N GLU A 271 12.23 24.22 22.30
CA GLU A 271 13.57 23.62 22.39
C GLU A 271 13.54 22.13 22.07
N GLU A 272 12.62 21.36 22.68
CA GLU A 272 12.44 19.93 22.41
C GLU A 272 12.15 19.68 20.92
N ALA A 273 11.19 20.40 20.35
CA ALA A 273 10.85 20.27 18.94
C ALA A 273 12.02 20.65 18.03
N THR A 274 12.77 21.70 18.37
CA THR A 274 13.98 22.10 17.61
C THR A 274 15.02 20.99 17.60
N ASN A 275 15.29 20.38 18.75
CA ASN A 275 16.26 19.29 18.87
C ASN A 275 15.83 18.05 18.07
N LEU A 276 14.55 17.66 18.15
CA LEU A 276 14.01 16.53 17.38
C LEU A 276 14.01 16.79 15.87
N MET A 277 13.68 18.01 15.43
CA MET A 277 13.74 18.38 14.02
C MET A 277 15.17 18.32 13.48
N LYS A 278 16.16 18.85 14.23
CA LYS A 278 17.57 18.77 13.85
C LYS A 278 18.04 17.31 13.76
N ALA A 279 17.76 16.51 14.79
CA ALA A 279 18.11 15.09 14.79
C ALA A 279 17.48 14.31 13.61
N ALA A 280 16.24 14.63 13.24
CA ALA A 280 15.60 14.01 12.08
C ALA A 280 16.21 14.43 10.73
N ILE A 281 16.59 15.70 10.60
CA ILE A 281 17.19 16.27 9.37
C ILE A 281 18.65 15.81 9.19
N GLU A 282 19.40 15.72 10.28
CA GLU A 282 20.82 15.35 10.30
C GLU A 282 21.04 13.83 10.31
N ASN A 283 19.98 13.04 10.31
CA ASN A 283 20.07 11.58 10.24
C ASN A 283 20.80 11.15 8.97
N PRO A 284 21.91 10.39 9.05
CA PRO A 284 22.65 9.93 7.87
C PRO A 284 21.97 8.80 7.10
N GLU A 285 20.98 8.13 7.71
CA GLU A 285 20.34 6.92 7.14
C GLU A 285 19.75 7.13 5.74
N PRO A 286 19.06 8.25 5.41
CA PRO A 286 18.53 8.46 4.06
C PRO A 286 19.60 8.46 2.96
N PHE A 287 20.83 8.89 3.27
CA PHE A 287 21.94 8.85 2.31
C PHE A 287 22.37 7.40 2.04
N ARG A 288 22.44 6.58 3.09
CA ARG A 288 22.77 5.15 2.94
C ARG A 288 21.68 4.40 2.19
N ASN A 289 20.41 4.65 2.52
CA ASN A 289 19.27 4.06 1.80
C ASN A 289 19.36 4.37 0.29
N LEU A 290 19.68 5.62 -0.08
CA LEU A 290 19.85 5.98 -1.49
C LEU A 290 21.03 5.25 -2.15
N ALA A 291 22.15 5.10 -1.43
CA ALA A 291 23.30 4.33 -1.93
C ALA A 291 22.93 2.85 -2.16
N ASP A 292 22.20 2.24 -1.23
CA ASP A 292 21.73 0.84 -1.34
C ASP A 292 20.74 0.65 -2.49
N LEU A 293 19.84 1.62 -2.72
CA LEU A 293 18.94 1.62 -3.88
C LEU A 293 19.73 1.62 -5.20
N VAL A 294 20.72 2.51 -5.32
CA VAL A 294 21.57 2.60 -6.52
C VAL A 294 22.42 1.33 -6.68
N ALA A 295 22.94 0.77 -5.59
CA ALA A 295 23.74 -0.45 -5.62
C ALA A 295 22.92 -1.65 -6.12
N ALA A 296 21.69 -1.82 -5.63
CA ALA A 296 20.77 -2.87 -6.08
C ALA A 296 20.48 -2.74 -7.59
N GLN A 297 20.15 -1.54 -8.05
CA GLN A 297 19.90 -1.26 -9.47
C GLN A 297 21.13 -1.54 -10.34
N LEU A 298 22.31 -1.06 -9.92
CA LEU A 298 23.55 -1.24 -10.64
C LEU A 298 23.92 -2.73 -10.78
N GLN A 299 23.73 -3.51 -9.72
CA GLN A 299 24.00 -4.94 -9.74
C GLN A 299 23.14 -5.65 -10.78
N TYR A 300 21.83 -5.36 -10.79
CA TYR A 300 20.91 -5.91 -11.78
C TYR A 300 21.29 -5.55 -13.22
N PHE A 301 21.54 -4.27 -13.50
CA PHE A 301 21.83 -3.83 -14.86
C PHE A 301 23.15 -4.41 -15.39
N LYS A 302 24.15 -4.60 -14.52
CA LYS A 302 25.40 -5.28 -14.89
C LYS A 302 25.17 -6.75 -15.25
N GLU A 303 24.48 -7.48 -14.37
CA GLU A 303 24.19 -8.90 -14.59
C GLU A 303 23.32 -9.11 -15.85
N ALA A 304 22.32 -8.25 -16.06
CA ALA A 304 21.49 -8.28 -17.27
C ALA A 304 22.31 -8.00 -18.54
N GLN A 305 23.25 -7.05 -18.48
CA GLN A 305 24.11 -6.72 -19.61
C GLN A 305 25.04 -7.89 -19.96
N GLU A 306 25.63 -8.55 -18.96
CA GLU A 306 26.50 -9.73 -19.14
C GLU A 306 25.73 -10.86 -19.84
N ILE A 307 24.58 -11.26 -19.28
CA ILE A 307 23.74 -12.34 -19.83
C ILE A 307 23.30 -12.04 -21.27
N LEU A 308 22.85 -10.82 -21.55
CA LEU A 308 22.38 -10.46 -22.89
C LEU A 308 23.53 -10.26 -23.88
N SER A 309 24.72 -9.86 -23.42
CA SER A 309 25.90 -9.78 -24.28
C SER A 309 26.43 -11.13 -24.73
N ASP A 310 26.19 -12.19 -23.94
CA ASP A 310 26.48 -13.57 -24.35
C ASP A 310 25.45 -14.07 -25.36
N LEU A 311 24.16 -13.75 -25.18
CA LEU A 311 23.08 -14.21 -26.06
C LEU A 311 23.10 -13.54 -27.45
N ALA A 312 23.35 -12.24 -27.51
CA ALA A 312 23.27 -11.45 -28.74
C ALA A 312 24.07 -12.05 -29.92
N PRO A 313 25.38 -12.36 -29.79
CA PRO A 313 26.15 -12.92 -30.88
C PRO A 313 25.68 -14.32 -31.31
N GLU A 314 25.16 -15.14 -30.39
CA GLU A 314 24.60 -16.46 -30.75
C GLU A 314 23.37 -16.32 -31.64
N LEU A 315 22.51 -15.33 -31.37
CA LEU A 315 21.34 -15.06 -32.20
C LEU A 315 21.72 -14.46 -33.56
N ASP A 316 22.72 -13.58 -33.59
CA ASP A 316 23.27 -13.02 -34.84
C ASP A 316 23.84 -14.11 -35.74
N GLU A 317 24.55 -15.10 -35.18
CA GLU A 317 25.07 -16.24 -35.94
C GLU A 317 23.96 -17.10 -36.54
N ILE A 318 22.91 -17.39 -35.76
CA ILE A 318 21.73 -18.12 -36.25
C ILE A 318 21.07 -17.34 -37.38
N GLN A 319 20.86 -16.03 -37.22
CA GLN A 319 20.26 -15.17 -38.24
C GLN A 319 21.07 -15.20 -39.54
N VAL A 320 22.38 -14.94 -39.48
CA VAL A 320 23.25 -14.89 -40.67
C VAL A 320 23.25 -16.22 -41.40
N THR A 321 23.35 -17.33 -40.66
CA THR A 321 23.27 -18.67 -41.24
C THR A 321 21.94 -18.87 -41.97
N GLN A 322 20.81 -18.52 -41.34
CA GLN A 322 19.49 -18.66 -41.98
C GLN A 322 19.30 -17.77 -43.20
N GLU A 323 19.76 -16.52 -43.16
CA GLU A 323 19.73 -15.64 -44.33
C GLU A 323 20.53 -16.20 -45.51
N SER A 324 21.69 -16.79 -45.24
CA SER A 324 22.53 -17.39 -46.27
C SER A 324 21.85 -18.58 -46.93
N LEU A 325 21.26 -19.48 -46.15
CA LEU A 325 20.51 -20.64 -46.63
C LEU A 325 19.31 -20.21 -47.47
N TYR A 326 18.55 -19.22 -46.99
CA TYR A 326 17.41 -18.68 -47.72
C TYR A 326 17.80 -18.06 -49.06
N ARG A 327 18.87 -17.26 -49.11
CA ARG A 327 19.37 -16.67 -50.36
C ARG A 327 19.83 -17.74 -51.34
N ASN A 328 20.58 -18.73 -50.88
CA ASN A 328 21.09 -19.81 -51.72
C ASN A 328 19.97 -20.72 -52.28
N SER A 329 18.86 -20.88 -51.55
CA SER A 329 17.72 -21.68 -52.02
C SER A 329 16.93 -21.06 -53.18
N ARG A 330 17.18 -19.78 -53.50
CA ARG A 330 16.44 -19.01 -54.53
C ARG A 330 17.28 -18.70 -55.78
N VAL A 331 18.54 -19.15 -55.80
CA VAL A 331 19.45 -19.09 -56.96
C VAL A 331 19.46 -20.45 -57.64
#